data_AF-A2I5C2-F1
#
_entry.id   AF-A2I5C2-F1
#
_cell.length_a   1.000
_cell.length_b   1.000
_cell.length_c   1.000
_cell.angle_alpha   90.00
_cell.angle_beta   90.00
_cell.angle_gamma   90.00
#
_symmetry.space_group_name_H-M   'P 1'
#
loop_
_entity.id
_entity.type
_entity.pdbx_description
1 polymer ?
#
loop_
_entity_poly.entity_id
_entity_poly.type
_entity_poly.pdbx_seq_one_letter_code
_entity_poly.pdbx_strand_id
1 'polypeptide(L)'
;RQEYIAHGRTEISFMIVNSKEAPEQIGQLSSRTNFPVYQDTNAINIWNKLNGGKDDVLIYDRCGKLVYFIPFPSSLLRYHLTDWAIRTAYDTDACGC
;
A
#
# COMPACT_ATOMS: atom_id res chain seq x y z
N ARG A 1 -6.83 0.02 -9.95
CA ARG A 1 -8.09 0.58 -9.40
C ARG A 1 -9.29 0.40 -10.33
N GLN A 2 -9.26 0.87 -11.57
CA GLN A 2 -10.42 0.74 -12.50
C GLN A 2 -10.83 -0.72 -12.72
N GLU A 3 -9.87 -1.63 -12.82
CA GLU A 3 -10.13 -3.07 -12.92
C GLU A 3 -10.89 -3.61 -11.69
N TYR A 4 -10.48 -3.23 -10.47
CA TYR A 4 -11.19 -3.64 -9.26
C TYR A 4 -12.65 -3.15 -9.24
N ILE A 5 -12.87 -1.91 -9.65
CA ILE A 5 -14.21 -1.32 -9.77
C ILE A 5 -15.05 -2.09 -10.79
N ALA A 6 -14.48 -2.43 -11.95
CA ALA A 6 -15.16 -3.23 -12.98
C ALA A 6 -15.60 -4.62 -12.47
N HIS A 7 -14.93 -5.15 -11.44
CA HIS A 7 -15.27 -6.39 -10.76
C HIS A 7 -15.99 -6.18 -9.41
N GLY A 8 -16.64 -5.04 -9.20
CA GLY A 8 -17.47 -4.77 -8.01
C GLY A 8 -16.71 -4.45 -6.72
N ARG A 9 -15.38 -4.32 -6.77
CA ARG A 9 -14.56 -3.95 -5.60
C ARG A 9 -14.31 -2.45 -5.58
N THR A 10 -15.27 -1.68 -5.08
CA THR A 10 -15.28 -0.21 -5.17
C THR A 10 -14.58 0.50 -4.02
N GLU A 11 -14.46 -0.17 -2.87
CA GLU A 11 -13.96 0.42 -1.62
C GLU A 11 -12.46 0.13 -1.39
N ILE A 12 -11.66 0.37 -2.43
CA ILE A 12 -10.20 0.22 -2.37
C ILE A 12 -9.54 1.59 -2.55
N SER A 13 -8.70 1.94 -1.58
CA SER A 13 -7.89 3.16 -1.57
C SER A 13 -6.40 2.81 -1.61
N PHE A 14 -5.64 3.64 -2.32
CA PHE A 14 -4.18 3.52 -2.42
C PHE A 14 -3.55 4.76 -1.79
N MET A 15 -2.38 4.59 -1.20
CA MET A 15 -1.53 5.70 -0.77
C MET A 15 -0.07 5.31 -0.93
N ILE A 16 0.81 6.29 -1.08
CA ILE A 16 2.26 6.12 -1.00
C ILE A 16 2.76 6.84 0.24
N VAL A 17 3.71 6.25 0.95
CA VAL A 17 4.53 6.94 1.95
C VAL A 17 5.92 7.11 1.35
N ASN A 18 6.31 8.30 0.96
CA ASN A 18 7.68 8.55 0.51
C ASN A 18 8.65 8.41 1.69
N SER A 19 9.82 7.82 1.43
CA SER A 19 10.84 7.60 2.45
C SER A 19 11.49 8.92 2.87
N LYS A 20 11.88 9.00 4.14
CA LYS A 20 12.58 10.15 4.72
C LYS A 20 14.05 10.23 4.26
N GLU A 21 14.56 9.15 3.69
CA GLU A 21 15.90 9.04 3.10
C GLU A 21 15.98 9.68 1.70
N ALA A 22 14.83 9.93 1.05
CA ALA A 22 14.76 10.54 -0.28
C ALA A 22 13.58 11.55 -0.39
N PRO A 23 13.52 12.59 0.46
CA PRO A 23 12.39 13.52 0.53
C PRO A 23 12.17 14.30 -0.78
N GLU A 24 13.22 14.51 -1.58
CA GLU A 24 13.14 15.21 -2.86
C GLU A 24 12.32 14.46 -3.92
N GLN A 25 12.08 13.16 -3.74
CA GLN A 25 11.31 12.34 -4.68
C GLN A 25 9.80 12.56 -4.59
N ILE A 26 9.29 13.20 -3.52
CA ILE A 26 7.84 13.35 -3.30
C ILE A 26 7.14 14.07 -4.46
N GLY A 27 7.80 15.07 -5.06
CA GLY A 27 7.24 15.79 -6.20
C GLY A 27 7.04 14.90 -7.43
N GLN A 28 8.00 14.03 -7.71
CA GLN A 28 7.93 13.05 -8.81
C GLN A 28 6.89 11.97 -8.54
N LEU A 29 6.75 11.51 -7.30
CA LEU A 29 5.72 10.53 -6.93
C LEU A 29 4.32 11.15 -7.04
N SER A 30 4.15 12.36 -6.56
CA SER A 30 2.87 13.08 -6.59
C SER A 30 2.44 13.42 -8.01
N SER A 31 3.35 13.77 -8.91
CA SER A 31 3.01 14.10 -10.31
C SER A 31 2.60 12.89 -11.15
N ARG A 32 2.99 11.68 -10.73
CA ARG A 32 2.73 10.41 -11.46
C ARG A 32 1.55 9.62 -10.89
N THR A 33 0.92 10.11 -9.83
CA THR A 33 -0.14 9.38 -9.12
C THR A 33 -1.36 10.26 -8.91
N ASN A 34 -2.51 9.62 -8.77
CA ASN A 34 -3.80 10.30 -8.60
C ASN A 34 -4.42 10.01 -7.22
N PHE A 35 -3.58 9.57 -6.28
CA PHE A 35 -3.94 9.20 -4.91
C PHE A 35 -2.92 9.80 -3.94
N PRO A 36 -3.22 9.91 -2.63
CA PRO A 36 -2.37 10.63 -1.69
C PRO A 36 -0.95 10.07 -1.61
N VAL A 37 0.01 10.99 -1.58
CA VAL A 37 1.42 10.72 -1.30
C VAL A 37 1.79 11.46 -0.02
N TYR A 38 2.21 10.73 1.00
CA TYR A 38 2.64 11.26 2.29
C TYR A 38 4.16 11.26 2.38
N GLN A 39 4.76 12.25 3.05
CA GLN A 39 6.19 12.26 3.34
C GLN A 39 6.45 11.69 4.73
N ASP A 40 7.24 10.62 4.84
CA ASP A 40 7.78 10.22 6.14
C ASP A 40 8.80 11.25 6.65
N THR A 41 8.90 11.38 7.97
CA THR A 41 9.82 12.30 8.64
C THR A 41 10.57 11.58 9.77
N ASN A 42 11.68 12.13 10.22
CA ASN A 42 12.41 11.57 11.37
C ASN A 42 11.56 11.50 12.65
N ALA A 43 10.61 12.42 12.83
CA ALA A 43 9.74 12.45 14.01
C ALA A 43 8.67 11.34 13.96
N ILE A 44 8.08 11.09 12.79
CA ILE A 44 7.01 10.08 12.65
C ILE A 44 7.63 8.68 12.50
N ASN A 45 8.68 8.55 11.69
CA ASN A 45 9.46 7.34 11.50
C ASN A 45 8.60 6.13 11.06
N ILE A 46 7.72 6.35 10.09
CA ILE A 46 6.69 5.38 9.64
C ILE A 46 7.34 4.06 9.23
N TRP A 47 8.34 4.10 8.36
CA TRP A 47 8.93 2.89 7.79
C TRP A 47 9.54 1.96 8.84
N ASN A 48 10.22 2.53 9.83
CA ASN A 48 10.75 1.76 10.96
C ASN A 48 9.64 1.21 11.88
N LYS A 49 8.57 1.98 12.13
CA LYS A 49 7.43 1.51 12.95
C LYS A 49 6.69 0.33 12.32
N LEU A 50 6.65 0.30 11.00
CA LEU A 50 5.96 -0.73 10.23
C LEU A 50 6.89 -1.88 9.82
N ASN A 51 8.16 -1.84 10.22
CA ASN A 51 9.22 -2.74 9.76
C ASN A 51 9.25 -2.90 8.23
N GLY A 52 8.97 -1.81 7.51
CA GLY A 52 8.91 -1.78 6.05
C GLY A 52 10.14 -1.13 5.43
N GLY A 53 10.33 -1.38 4.15
CA GLY A 53 11.41 -0.85 3.33
C GLY A 53 10.95 -0.37 1.96
N LYS A 54 11.94 -0.08 1.12
CA LYS A 54 11.70 0.40 -0.25
C LYS A 54 10.92 -0.64 -1.06
N ASP A 55 9.89 -0.17 -1.77
CA ASP A 55 9.04 -0.97 -2.66
C ASP A 55 8.19 -2.05 -1.94
N ASP A 56 8.14 -2.05 -0.61
CA ASP A 56 7.25 -2.93 0.14
C ASP A 56 5.79 -2.50 -0.02
N VAL A 57 4.88 -3.47 0.03
CA VAL A 57 3.43 -3.23 -0.04
C VAL A 57 2.77 -3.73 1.24
N LEU A 58 2.06 -2.82 1.90
CA LEU A 58 1.27 -3.10 3.11
C LEU A 58 -0.21 -3.01 2.74
N ILE A 59 -0.96 -4.06 3.03
CA ILE A 59 -2.40 -4.13 2.74
C ILE A 59 -3.14 -4.24 4.07
N TYR A 60 -3.99 -3.25 4.31
CA TYR A 60 -4.87 -3.19 5.46
C TYR A 60 -6.30 -3.56 5.03
N ASP A 61 -6.99 -4.31 5.89
CA ASP A 61 -8.41 -4.61 5.67
C ASP A 61 -9.32 -3.43 6.05
N ARG A 62 -10.64 -3.59 5.89
CA ARG A 62 -11.65 -2.58 6.23
C ARG A 62 -11.71 -2.22 7.72
N CYS A 63 -11.08 -2.99 8.59
CA CYS A 63 -10.94 -2.70 10.03
C CYS A 63 -9.58 -2.08 10.40
N GLY A 64 -8.76 -1.75 9.41
CA GLY A 64 -7.45 -1.15 9.64
C GLY A 64 -6.40 -2.13 10.17
N LYS A 65 -6.65 -3.45 10.07
CA LYS A 65 -5.66 -4.47 10.43
C LYS A 65 -4.74 -4.74 9.25
N LEU A 66 -3.43 -4.77 9.49
CA LEU A 66 -2.45 -5.22 8.49
C LEU A 66 -2.65 -6.72 8.26
N VAL A 67 -3.16 -7.09 7.08
CA VAL A 67 -3.47 -8.48 6.72
C VAL A 67 -2.45 -9.08 5.75
N TYR A 68 -1.77 -8.24 4.97
CA TYR A 68 -0.63 -8.66 4.17
C TYR A 68 0.51 -7.65 4.24
N PHE A 69 1.72 -8.16 4.44
CA PHE A 69 2.98 -7.47 4.25
C PHE A 69 3.74 -8.19 3.13
N ILE A 70 3.95 -7.51 2.01
CA ILE A 70 4.61 -8.06 0.83
C ILE A 70 5.93 -7.31 0.64
N PRO A 71 7.06 -7.87 1.09
CA PRO A 71 8.35 -7.20 0.98
C PRO A 71 8.87 -7.24 -0.46
N PHE A 72 9.70 -6.28 -0.82
CA PHE A 72 10.54 -6.37 -2.01
C PHE A 72 11.49 -7.59 -1.90
N PRO A 73 11.69 -8.38 -2.98
CA PRO A 73 11.21 -8.19 -4.35
C PRO A 73 9.86 -8.84 -4.67
N SER A 74 9.22 -9.51 -3.72
CA SER A 74 7.92 -10.18 -3.92
C SER A 74 6.80 -9.21 -4.30
N SER A 75 6.94 -7.94 -3.90
CA SER A 75 6.03 -6.84 -4.25
C SER A 75 6.09 -6.41 -5.72
N LEU A 76 7.05 -6.90 -6.52
CA LEU A 76 7.11 -6.59 -7.94
C LEU A 76 5.84 -7.08 -8.64
N LEU A 77 5.12 -6.17 -9.29
CA LEU A 77 3.79 -6.43 -9.87
C LEU A 77 3.76 -7.56 -10.91
N ARG A 78 4.92 -7.92 -11.50
CA ARG A 78 5.06 -9.09 -12.40
C ARG A 78 4.74 -10.43 -11.72
N TYR A 79 4.80 -10.50 -10.40
CA TYR A 79 4.49 -11.72 -9.64
C TYR A 79 3.02 -11.82 -9.24
N HIS A 80 2.21 -10.79 -9.51
CA HIS A 80 0.78 -10.74 -9.20
C HIS A 80 0.39 -10.93 -7.71
N LEU A 81 1.35 -11.08 -6.80
CA LEU A 81 1.10 -11.27 -5.37
C LEU A 81 0.32 -10.11 -4.75
N THR A 82 0.65 -8.87 -5.11
CA THR A 82 -0.10 -7.70 -4.66
C THR A 82 -1.56 -7.71 -5.12
N ASP A 83 -1.82 -8.07 -6.38
CA ASP A 83 -3.19 -8.14 -6.89
C ASP A 83 -4.00 -9.24 -6.18
N TRP A 84 -3.41 -10.43 -6.04
CA TRP A 84 -4.01 -11.54 -5.32
C TRP A 84 -4.33 -11.18 -3.87
N ALA A 85 -3.40 -10.53 -3.17
CA ALA A 85 -3.57 -10.14 -1.78
C ALA A 85 -4.65 -9.05 -1.62
N ILE A 86 -4.73 -8.08 -2.53
CA ILE A 86 -5.80 -7.06 -2.54
C ILE A 86 -7.17 -7.73 -2.68
N ARG A 87 -7.33 -8.65 -3.66
CA ARG A 87 -8.60 -9.35 -3.87
C ARG A 87 -8.98 -10.19 -2.65
N THR A 88 -8.01 -10.92 -2.09
CA THR A 88 -8.24 -11.77 -0.92
C THR A 88 -8.62 -10.94 0.31
N ALA A 89 -7.92 -9.83 0.57
CA ALA A 89 -8.24 -8.93 1.68
C ALA A 89 -9.64 -8.29 1.54
N TYR A 90 -10.07 -8.01 0.31
CA TYR A 90 -11.40 -7.46 0.04
C TYR A 90 -12.51 -8.51 0.23
N ASP A 91 -12.30 -9.71 -0.31
CA ASP A 91 -13.33 -10.76 -0.37
C ASP A 91 -13.48 -11.54 0.94
N THR A 92 -12.44 -11.55 1.79
CA THR A 92 -12.47 -12.25 3.08
C THR A 92 -13.31 -11.49 4.09
N ASP A 93 -13.93 -12.21 5.03
CA ASP A 93 -14.54 -11.58 6.17
C ASP A 93 -13.47 -10.93 7.07
N ALA A 94 -13.49 -9.60 7.12
CA ALA A 94 -12.57 -8.81 7.90
C ALA A 94 -13.09 -8.63 9.33
N CYS A 95 -12.30 -7.95 10.16
CA CYS A 95 -12.70 -7.49 11.50
C CYS A 95 -12.74 -8.54 12.61
N GLY A 96 -12.73 -9.84 12.31
CA GLY A 96 -12.70 -10.92 13.31
C GLY A 96 -13.97 -10.92 14.18
N CYS A 97 -14.84 -11.90 13.97
CA CYS A 97 -15.94 -12.16 14.92
C CYS A 97 -15.39 -12.63 16.27
#